data_AF-A0A1X7CHT8-F1
#
_entry.id   AF-A0A1X7CHT8-F1
#
_cell.length_a   1.000
_cell.length_b   1.000
_cell.length_c   1.000
_cell.angle_alpha   90.00
_cell.angle_beta   90.00
_cell.angle_gamma   90.00
#
_symmetry.space_group_name_H-M   'P 1'
#
loop_
_entity.id
_entity.type
_entity.pdbx_description
1 polymer ?
#
loop_
_entity_poly.entity_id
_entity_poly.type
_entity_poly.pdbx_seq_one_letter_code
_entity_poly.pdbx_strand_id
1 'polypeptide(L)'
;MESIAIIKAAQAGIKTAIDITKKISEVSDAIKQADLKLQLANLIEALADAKIQFADVKDVLLEKDNKIKELEDRLKRDSELTFNENYGVYETEIEGKFVRYCLKCHTEGKYIPLQVEDRRFTCNNCNQQYQRPEYYRAIQTNRKRKKRSL
;
A
#
# COMPACT_ATOMS: atom_id res chain seq x y z
N MET A 1 -3.27 14.28 7.71
CA MET A 1 -3.32 15.65 8.26
C MET A 1 -1.93 16.23 8.49
N GLU A 2 -0.94 15.42 8.85
CA GLU A 2 0.45 15.83 9.11
C GLU A 2 1.17 16.47 7.90
N SER A 3 0.99 15.92 6.69
CA SER A 3 1.59 16.45 5.45
C SER A 3 1.14 17.88 5.10
N ILE A 4 -0.11 18.22 5.41
CA ILE A 4 -0.68 19.56 5.18
C ILE A 4 -0.06 20.58 6.16
N ALA A 5 0.27 20.14 7.38
CA ALA A 5 0.93 21.00 8.36
C ALA A 5 2.37 21.34 7.91
N ILE A 6 3.11 20.36 7.38
CA ILE A 6 4.48 20.57 6.89
C ILE A 6 4.50 21.47 5.65
N ILE A 7 3.58 21.27 4.69
CA ILE A 7 3.45 22.16 3.52
C ILE A 7 3.12 23.60 3.93
N LYS A 8 2.23 23.78 4.92
CA LYS A 8 1.89 25.11 5.45
C LYS A 8 3.09 25.78 6.13
N ALA A 9 3.92 25.01 6.83
CA ALA A 9 5.12 25.53 7.47
C ALA A 9 6.17 25.95 6.42
N ALA A 10 6.38 25.14 5.38
CA ALA A 10 7.28 25.50 4.28
C ALA A 10 6.81 26.76 3.53
N GLN A 11 5.49 26.91 3.34
CA GLN A 11 4.87 28.11 2.78
C GLN A 11 5.10 29.36 3.65
N ALA A 12 5.16 29.20 4.98
CA ALA A 12 5.49 30.29 5.90
C ALA A 12 6.93 30.76 5.73
N GLY A 13 7.92 29.85 5.59
CA GLY A 13 9.31 30.20 5.31
C GLY A 13 9.48 30.97 3.99
N ILE A 14 8.78 30.55 2.94
CA ILE A 14 8.76 31.27 1.64
C ILE A 14 8.16 32.67 1.80
N LYS A 15 7.08 32.80 2.57
CA LYS A 15 6.45 34.11 2.84
C LYS A 15 7.41 35.04 3.58
N THR A 16 8.14 34.54 4.58
CA THR A 16 9.17 35.29 5.30
C THR A 16 10.27 35.78 4.34
N ALA A 17 10.72 34.93 3.42
CA ALA A 17 11.71 35.31 2.41
C ALA A 17 11.20 36.41 1.46
N ILE A 18 9.93 36.32 1.03
CA ILE A 18 9.27 37.35 0.21
C ILE A 18 9.15 38.66 0.98
N ASP A 19 8.75 38.63 2.24
CA ASP A 19 8.59 39.83 3.07
C ASP A 19 9.93 40.51 3.35
N ILE A 20 11.02 39.76 3.52
CA ILE A 20 12.38 40.30 3.62
C ILE A 20 12.82 40.90 2.29
N THR A 21 12.54 40.23 1.17
CA THR A 21 12.88 40.75 -0.16
C THR A 21 12.15 42.06 -0.47
N LYS A 22 10.86 42.16 -0.10
CA LYS A 22 10.07 43.39 -0.19
C LYS A 22 10.68 44.52 0.65
N LYS A 23 11.02 44.22 1.90
CA LYS A 23 11.69 45.18 2.79
C LYS A 23 13.03 45.65 2.22
N ILE A 24 13.83 44.78 1.62
CA ILE A 24 15.07 45.16 0.93
C ILE A 24 14.77 46.05 -0.29
N SER A 25 13.71 45.75 -1.07
CA SER A 25 13.34 46.53 -2.26
C SER A 25 12.69 47.88 -1.96
N GLU A 26 12.11 48.05 -0.76
CA GLU A 26 11.50 49.31 -0.29
C GLU A 26 12.52 50.28 0.31
N VAL A 27 13.78 49.88 0.43
CA VAL A 27 14.82 50.66 1.11
C VAL A 27 15.60 51.56 0.14
N SER A 28 15.40 52.86 0.30
CA SER A 28 16.33 53.94 -0.10
C SER A 28 17.53 54.02 0.86
N ASP A 29 18.73 54.34 0.35
CA ASP A 29 20.07 54.68 0.90
C ASP A 29 20.39 54.79 2.43
N ALA A 30 19.45 54.65 3.37
CA ALA A 30 19.59 55.03 4.77
C ALA A 30 19.66 53.86 5.79
N ILE A 31 19.87 52.61 5.36
CA ILE A 31 20.03 51.50 6.32
C ILE A 31 21.47 51.39 6.83
N LYS A 32 21.62 51.46 8.17
CA LYS A 32 22.87 51.12 8.87
C LYS A 32 23.17 49.64 8.65
N GLN A 33 24.41 49.33 8.28
CA GLN A 33 24.94 47.99 7.98
C GLN A 33 24.54 46.88 8.99
N ALA A 34 24.25 47.24 10.24
CA ALA A 34 23.78 46.33 11.29
C ALA A 34 22.35 45.79 11.04
N ASP A 35 21.43 46.61 10.54
CA ASP A 35 20.03 46.21 10.30
C ASP A 35 19.93 45.30 9.07
N LEU A 36 20.71 45.58 8.02
CA LEU A 36 20.90 44.67 6.88
C LEU A 36 21.42 43.29 7.32
N LYS A 37 22.44 43.24 8.18
CA LYS A 37 22.99 41.99 8.71
C LYS A 37 21.95 41.20 9.52
N LEU A 38 21.12 41.89 10.30
CA LEU A 38 20.05 41.26 11.09
C LEU A 38 18.95 40.67 10.19
N GLN A 39 18.51 41.40 9.17
CA GLN A 39 17.52 40.88 8.21
C GLN A 39 18.06 39.67 7.42
N LEU A 40 19.34 39.68 7.07
CA LEU A 40 19.99 38.58 6.37
C LEU A 40 20.14 37.35 7.27
N ALA A 41 20.43 37.54 8.57
CA ALA A 41 20.44 36.46 9.55
C ALA A 41 19.05 35.83 9.72
N ASN A 42 18.00 36.64 9.85
CA ASN A 42 16.62 36.15 9.95
C ASN A 42 16.18 35.41 8.68
N LEU A 43 16.65 35.85 7.51
CA LEU A 43 16.40 35.15 6.24
C LEU A 43 17.07 33.78 6.21
N ILE A 44 18.33 33.70 6.66
CA ILE A 44 19.09 32.45 6.72
C ILE A 44 18.41 31.47 7.68
N GLU A 45 17.94 31.92 8.84
CA GLU A 45 17.22 31.09 9.81
C GLU A 45 15.91 30.57 9.21
N ALA A 46 15.09 31.43 8.61
CA ALA A 46 13.84 31.03 7.97
C ALA A 46 14.05 30.06 6.79
N LEU A 47 15.14 30.21 6.03
CA LEU A 47 15.52 29.28 4.95
C LEU A 47 16.01 27.93 5.50
N ALA A 48 16.74 27.93 6.61
CA ALA A 48 17.19 26.70 7.26
C ALA A 48 16.00 25.89 7.79
N ASP A 49 15.04 26.56 8.44
CA ASP A 49 13.81 25.94 8.93
C ASP A 49 12.97 25.37 7.78
N ALA A 50 12.80 26.14 6.70
CA ALA A 50 12.10 25.67 5.51
C ALA A 50 12.79 24.44 4.90
N LYS A 51 14.13 24.41 4.86
CA LYS A 51 14.90 23.28 4.33
C LYS A 51 14.68 22.00 5.15
N ILE A 52 14.65 22.10 6.48
CA ILE A 52 14.36 20.97 7.36
C ILE A 52 12.96 20.44 7.08
N GLN A 53 11.96 21.33 7.02
CA GLN A 53 10.58 20.94 6.74
C GLN A 53 10.42 20.30 5.36
N PHE A 54 11.14 20.77 4.33
CA PHE A 54 11.14 20.13 3.02
C PHE A 54 11.76 18.72 3.01
N ALA A 55 12.74 18.47 3.86
CA ALA A 55 13.29 17.12 4.04
C ALA A 55 12.20 16.19 4.59
N ASP A 56 11.44 16.64 5.59
CA ASP A 56 10.33 15.87 6.15
C ASP A 56 9.22 15.63 5.12
N VAL A 57 8.90 16.61 4.26
CA VAL A 57 7.93 16.41 3.16
C VAL A 57 8.40 15.30 2.21
N LYS A 58 9.69 15.28 1.87
CA LYS A 58 10.24 14.27 0.96
C LYS A 58 10.08 12.87 1.53
N ASP A 59 10.35 12.68 2.82
CA ASP A 59 10.20 11.38 3.48
C ASP A 59 8.73 10.94 3.51
N VAL A 60 7.81 11.85 3.83
CA VAL A 60 6.37 11.57 3.81
C VAL A 60 5.88 11.22 2.39
N LEU A 61 6.36 11.92 1.36
CA LEU A 61 6.01 11.60 -0.03
C LEU A 61 6.51 10.20 -0.43
N LEU A 62 7.75 9.86 -0.09
CA LEU A 62 8.30 8.53 -0.37
C LEU A 62 7.50 7.42 0.33
N GLU A 63 7.10 7.63 1.59
CA GLU A 63 6.23 6.69 2.30
C GLU A 63 4.88 6.52 1.60
N LYS A 64 4.26 7.63 1.17
CA LYS A 64 2.97 7.60 0.46
C LYS A 64 3.07 6.93 -0.90
N ASP A 65 4.10 7.23 -1.69
CA ASP A 65 4.33 6.59 -3.00
C ASP A 65 4.55 5.09 -2.85
N ASN A 66 5.34 4.67 -1.85
CA ASN A 66 5.51 3.25 -1.52
C ASN A 66 4.19 2.59 -1.16
N LYS A 67 3.33 3.28 -0.37
CA LYS A 67 2.03 2.74 0.02
C LYS A 67 1.06 2.67 -1.16
N ILE A 68 1.05 3.67 -2.03
CA ILE A 68 0.25 3.67 -3.26
C ILE A 68 0.64 2.48 -4.12
N LYS A 69 1.94 2.30 -4.37
CA LYS A 69 2.44 1.16 -5.15
C LYS A 69 2.04 -0.19 -4.54
N GLU A 70 2.17 -0.35 -3.23
CA GLU A 70 1.72 -1.56 -2.53
C GLU A 70 0.22 -1.82 -2.74
N LEU A 71 -0.61 -0.78 -2.66
CA LEU A 71 -2.06 -0.88 -2.85
C LEU A 71 -2.43 -1.16 -4.30
N GLU A 72 -1.77 -0.52 -5.27
CA GLU A 72 -1.95 -0.78 -6.70
C GLU A 72 -1.60 -2.23 -7.04
N ASP A 73 -0.47 -2.74 -6.52
CA ASP A 73 -0.07 -4.14 -6.72
C ASP A 73 -1.09 -5.12 -6.12
N ARG A 74 -1.70 -4.79 -4.97
CA ARG A 74 -2.78 -5.60 -4.38
C ARG A 74 -4.04 -5.58 -5.23
N LEU A 75 -4.48 -4.40 -5.67
CA LEU A 75 -5.67 -4.24 -6.52
C LEU A 75 -5.51 -4.99 -7.85
N LYS A 76 -4.33 -4.89 -8.47
CA LYS A 76 -4.03 -5.61 -9.70
C LYS A 76 -4.15 -7.13 -9.49
N ARG A 77 -3.55 -7.67 -8.43
CA ARG A 77 -3.68 -9.10 -8.11
C ARG A 77 -5.11 -9.52 -7.82
N ASP A 78 -5.90 -8.71 -7.11
CA ASP A 78 -7.32 -9.00 -6.87
C ASP A 78 -8.14 -9.00 -8.16
N SER A 79 -7.82 -8.13 -9.11
CA SER A 79 -8.52 -8.07 -10.41
C SER A 79 -8.30 -9.31 -11.29
N GLU A 80 -7.18 -10.02 -11.07
CA GLU A 80 -6.82 -11.25 -11.81
C GLU A 80 -7.38 -12.52 -11.16
N LEU A 81 -7.97 -12.41 -9.97
CA LEU A 81 -8.54 -13.55 -9.24
C LEU A 81 -10.03 -13.73 -9.57
N THR A 82 -10.39 -14.97 -9.88
CA THR A 82 -11.78 -15.39 -10.06
C THR A 82 -12.17 -16.34 -8.94
N PHE A 83 -13.37 -16.21 -8.40
CA PHE A 83 -13.87 -17.15 -7.40
C PHE A 83 -14.42 -18.39 -8.09
N ASN A 84 -13.83 -19.56 -7.82
CA ASN A 84 -14.32 -20.83 -8.34
C ASN A 84 -15.27 -21.48 -7.33
N GLU A 85 -16.57 -21.44 -7.63
CA GLU A 85 -17.64 -21.98 -6.80
C GLU A 85 -17.55 -23.50 -6.59
N ASN A 86 -17.01 -24.26 -7.56
CA ASN A 86 -16.89 -25.71 -7.44
C ASN A 86 -15.92 -26.09 -6.31
N TYR A 87 -14.84 -25.30 -6.15
CA TYR A 87 -13.81 -25.57 -5.15
C TYR A 87 -13.95 -24.70 -3.89
N GLY A 88 -14.73 -23.61 -3.95
CA GLY A 88 -14.85 -22.63 -2.86
C GLY A 88 -13.55 -21.87 -2.60
N VAL A 89 -12.79 -21.57 -3.66
CA VAL A 89 -11.45 -20.94 -3.60
C VAL A 89 -11.33 -19.87 -4.69
N TYR A 90 -10.43 -18.91 -4.49
CA TYR A 90 -10.02 -18.04 -5.59
C TYR A 90 -8.99 -18.74 -6.45
N GLU A 91 -9.02 -18.51 -7.76
CA GLU A 91 -8.03 -19.02 -8.70
C GLU A 91 -7.69 -18.00 -9.78
N THR A 92 -6.49 -18.15 -10.33
CA THR A 92 -6.01 -17.41 -11.49
C THR A 92 -5.21 -18.34 -12.38
N GLU A 93 -5.10 -17.99 -13.65
CA GLU A 93 -4.34 -18.76 -14.63
C GLU A 93 -2.96 -18.13 -14.83
N ILE A 94 -1.91 -18.94 -14.60
CA ILE A 94 -0.52 -18.54 -14.80
C ILE A 94 0.09 -19.57 -15.76
N GLU A 95 0.55 -19.11 -16.93
CA GLU A 95 1.19 -19.97 -17.94
C GLU A 95 0.37 -21.23 -18.30
N GLY A 96 -0.96 -21.10 -18.43
CA GLY A 96 -1.85 -22.21 -18.75
C GLY A 96 -2.20 -23.13 -17.58
N LYS A 97 -1.81 -22.77 -16.34
CA LYS A 97 -2.09 -23.56 -15.14
C LYS A 97 -2.89 -22.76 -14.12
N PHE A 98 -3.91 -23.38 -13.55
CA PHE A 98 -4.69 -22.78 -12.46
C PHE A 98 -3.94 -22.86 -11.13
N VAL A 99 -3.65 -21.68 -10.57
CA VAL A 99 -3.16 -21.53 -9.20
C VAL A 99 -4.34 -21.15 -8.30
N ARG A 100 -4.52 -21.88 -7.20
CA ARG A 100 -5.64 -21.70 -6.26
C ARG A 100 -5.17 -21.09 -4.96
N TYR A 101 -5.94 -20.16 -4.42
CA TYR A 101 -5.64 -19.42 -3.21
C TYR A 101 -6.66 -19.69 -2.10
N CYS A 102 -6.17 -19.67 -0.87
CA CYS A 102 -7.00 -19.89 0.31
C CYS A 102 -7.97 -18.72 0.56
N LEU A 103 -9.28 -19.00 0.51
CA LEU A 103 -10.36 -18.03 0.79
C LEU A 103 -10.18 -17.35 2.16
N LYS A 104 -9.91 -18.12 3.22
CA LYS A 104 -9.73 -17.58 4.58
C LYS A 104 -8.52 -16.63 4.68
N CYS A 105 -7.41 -16.96 4.01
CA CYS A 105 -6.25 -16.08 4.03
C CYS A 105 -6.49 -14.83 3.18
N HIS A 106 -7.23 -14.97 2.08
CA HIS A 106 -7.59 -13.85 1.20
C HIS A 106 -8.46 -12.81 1.91
N THR A 107 -9.37 -13.22 2.80
CA THR A 107 -10.13 -12.27 3.65
C THR A 107 -9.24 -11.43 4.58
N GLU A 108 -8.01 -11.88 4.86
CA GLU A 108 -6.99 -11.12 5.61
C GLU A 108 -6.02 -10.36 4.68
N GLY A 109 -6.28 -10.32 3.37
CA GLY A 109 -5.41 -9.71 2.37
C GLY A 109 -4.18 -10.54 1.99
N LYS A 110 -4.16 -11.85 2.32
CA LYS A 110 -3.03 -12.75 2.04
C LYS A 110 -3.34 -13.69 0.87
N TYR A 111 -2.43 -13.76 -0.08
CA TYR A 111 -2.51 -14.66 -1.24
C TYR A 111 -1.69 -15.92 -0.99
N ILE A 112 -2.25 -16.85 -0.21
CA ILE A 112 -1.56 -18.12 0.10
C ILE A 112 -1.97 -19.18 -0.91
N PRO A 113 -1.05 -19.65 -1.78
CA PRO A 113 -1.36 -20.73 -2.70
C PRO A 113 -1.65 -22.01 -1.92
N LEU A 114 -2.67 -22.74 -2.37
CA LEU A 114 -3.06 -24.00 -1.77
C LEU A 114 -2.16 -25.12 -2.29
N GLN A 115 -1.73 -26.00 -1.39
CA GLN A 115 -1.10 -27.25 -1.76
C GLN A 115 -2.14 -28.22 -2.32
N VAL A 116 -1.79 -28.89 -3.41
CA VAL A 116 -2.63 -29.89 -4.05
C VAL A 116 -2.33 -31.25 -3.46
N GLU A 117 -3.33 -31.86 -2.80
CA GLU A 117 -3.31 -33.26 -2.40
C GLU A 117 -4.30 -34.07 -3.27
N ASP A 118 -4.28 -35.40 -3.12
CA ASP A 118 -5.12 -36.31 -3.91
C ASP A 118 -6.61 -35.95 -3.89
N ARG A 119 -7.17 -35.59 -2.72
CA ARG A 119 -8.64 -35.38 -2.55
C ARG A 119 -9.04 -33.98 -2.12
N ARG A 120 -8.07 -33.12 -1.82
CA ARG A 120 -8.29 -31.81 -1.22
C ARG A 120 -7.17 -30.84 -1.57
N PHE A 121 -7.45 -29.57 -1.39
CA PHE A 121 -6.46 -28.51 -1.34
C PHE A 121 -6.23 -28.11 0.12
N THR A 122 -4.98 -27.91 0.52
CA THR A 122 -4.62 -27.56 1.91
C THR A 122 -3.83 -26.26 1.95
N CYS A 123 -4.19 -25.36 2.86
CA CYS A 123 -3.45 -24.11 3.06
C CYS A 123 -2.35 -24.28 4.12
N ASN A 124 -1.09 -24.02 3.78
CA ASN A 124 0.02 -24.11 4.74
C ASN A 124 0.05 -23.02 5.81
N ASN A 125 -0.68 -21.92 5.60
CA ASN A 125 -0.70 -20.81 6.56
C ASN A 125 -1.76 -21.02 7.67
N CYS A 126 -2.95 -21.50 7.30
CA CYS A 126 -4.07 -21.60 8.25
C CYS A 126 -4.67 -23.01 8.37
N ASN A 127 -4.08 -24.01 7.70
CA ASN A 127 -4.52 -25.41 7.66
C ASN A 127 -5.95 -25.64 7.15
N GLN A 128 -6.57 -24.63 6.51
CA GLN A 128 -7.88 -24.77 5.88
C GLN A 128 -7.81 -25.79 4.74
N GLN A 129 -8.81 -26.67 4.69
CA GLN A 129 -8.94 -27.69 3.66
C GLN A 129 -10.15 -27.42 2.77
N TYR A 130 -9.97 -27.57 1.46
CA TYR A 130 -11.01 -27.41 0.45
C TYR A 130 -11.14 -28.72 -0.31
N GLN A 131 -12.35 -29.25 -0.43
CA GLN A 131 -12.54 -30.55 -1.06
C GLN A 131 -12.55 -30.44 -2.58
N ARG A 132 -12.06 -31.47 -3.26
CA ARG A 132 -12.08 -31.54 -4.73
C ARG A 132 -13.32 -32.32 -5.19
N PRO A 133 -14.32 -31.66 -5.80
CA PRO A 133 -15.59 -32.31 -6.16
C PRO A 133 -15.43 -33.47 -7.13
N GLU A 134 -14.36 -33.51 -7.95
CA GLU A 134 -14.06 -34.65 -8.82
C GLU A 134 -14.07 -35.99 -8.06
N TYR A 135 -13.67 -35.99 -6.79
CA TYR A 135 -13.53 -37.20 -5.98
C TYR A 135 -14.81 -37.55 -5.18
N TYR A 136 -15.85 -36.72 -5.22
CA TYR A 136 -17.11 -36.97 -4.51
C TYR A 136 -18.02 -37.99 -5.19
N ARG A 137 -18.02 -38.04 -6.54
CA ARG A 137 -18.88 -38.96 -7.31
C ARG A 137 -18.50 -40.44 -7.13
N ALA A 138 -17.24 -40.74 -6.83
CA ALA A 138 -16.74 -42.10 -6.61
C ALA A 138 -17.19 -42.74 -5.28
N ILE A 139 -17.58 -41.93 -4.29
CA ILE A 139 -17.95 -42.42 -2.95
C ILE A 139 -19.45 -42.77 -2.88
N GLN A 140 -20.31 -42.05 -3.60
CA GLN A 140 -21.76 -42.27 -3.56
C GLN A 140 -22.19 -43.55 -4.28
N THR A 141 -21.51 -43.93 -5.36
CA THR A 141 -21.77 -45.17 -6.11
C THR A 141 -21.42 -46.42 -5.31
N ASN A 142 -20.31 -46.40 -4.56
CA ASN A 142 -19.89 -47.51 -3.70
C ASN A 142 -20.80 -47.69 -2.47
N ARG A 143 -21.30 -46.62 -1.86
CA ARG A 143 -22.28 -46.71 -0.76
C ARG A 143 -23.62 -47.30 -1.20
N LYS A 144 -24.08 -47.01 -2.43
CA LYS A 144 -25.33 -47.60 -2.97
C LYS A 144 -25.20 -49.09 -3.30
N ARG A 145 -24.01 -49.57 -3.70
CA ARG A 145 -23.76 -51.00 -3.93
C ARG A 145 -23.73 -51.79 -2.62
N LYS A 146 -23.07 -51.26 -1.57
CA LYS A 146 -22.97 -51.92 -0.26
C LYS A 146 -24.30 -52.00 0.51
N LYS A 147 -25.25 -51.11 0.22
CA LYS A 147 -26.63 -51.13 0.76
C LYS A 147 -27.58 -52.08 0.02
N ARG A 148 -27.21 -52.59 -1.15
CA ARG A 148 -28.01 -53.56 -1.93
C ARG A 148 -27.60 -55.02 -1.69
N SER A 149 -26.56 -55.23 -0.89
CA SER A 149 -25.98 -56.54 -0.56
C SER A 149 -26.16 -56.92 0.91
N LEU A 150 -27.15 -56.30 1.58
CA LEU A 150 -27.61 -56.57 2.94
C LEU A 150 -29.13 -56.70 2.90
#